data_AF-W4RRC6-F1
#
_entry.id   AF-W4RRC6-F1
#
_cell.length_a   1.000
_cell.length_b   1.000
_cell.length_c   1.000
_cell.angle_alpha   90.00
_cell.angle_beta   90.00
_cell.angle_gamma   90.00
#
_symmetry.space_group_name_H-M   'P 1'
#
loop_
_entity.id
_entity.type
_entity.pdbx_description
1 polymer ?
#
loop_
_entity_poly.entity_id
_entity_poly.type
_entity_poly.pdbx_seq_one_letter_code
_entity_poly.pdbx_strand_id
1 'polypeptide(L)'
;MHRIVDLVTSIFGSVSEVNEEVQAEIDQKKKAAEEADVEDKPVPEGPSKEEKLAMLKTKLTENETKSLSDEVFFALLQASKEELLVAKDLTVTAINNTMKRSVPADEVENAKLNVEEELRYTSLSSSLKKAVIELGRYAVVQNEFYDPEATEDQRQQAMDSVEPVRILEGQILVDEGQLISRDVYKKLQLVGLLESENSYKPFIGLAMLVALVLFALFVIFNEMENVDKKQKNLLIFSIIFITSILLMKMVSLFDEFEYSEIGYIFPAAMGAMLIKILINERLALFQMAILAISGTIIFNEGITGTLNVTIGVYILISGLAAILFLQKQSRRSKILQAGLSVSVVNLIVILSILFLRNSQYSGLEYGFYFIAAFVSGIVSAVLTIGLLPFFEAGFGILSTLRLIELSNPNHPLLRKILTEAPGTYHHSVMVANLSEAACEAIGANGLLAGLGAITMTSERRNVRNSLLKTRLTWIIRTINCRR
;
A
#
# COMPACT_ATOMS: atom_id res chain seq x y z
N MET A 1 -30.16 15.62 -43.20
CA MET A 1 -31.17 16.70 -43.29
C MET A 1 -31.16 17.39 -44.65
N HIS A 2 -30.13 18.17 -45.02
CA HIS A 2 -30.07 18.87 -46.33
C HIS A 2 -30.36 17.97 -47.54
N ARG A 3 -29.71 16.81 -47.61
CA ARG A 3 -29.87 15.83 -48.71
C ARG A 3 -31.32 15.36 -48.96
N ILE A 4 -32.17 15.35 -47.93
CA ILE A 4 -33.56 14.85 -48.03
C ILE A 4 -34.46 15.96 -48.57
N VAL A 5 -34.29 17.18 -48.08
CA VAL A 5 -35.00 18.36 -48.58
C VAL A 5 -34.63 18.63 -50.04
N ASP A 6 -33.36 18.42 -50.41
CA ASP A 6 -32.87 18.53 -51.78
C ASP A 6 -33.51 17.47 -52.69
N LEU A 7 -33.69 16.23 -52.21
CA LEU A 7 -34.35 15.15 -52.95
C LEU A 7 -35.82 15.48 -53.24
N VAL A 8 -36.57 15.95 -52.24
CA VAL A 8 -37.97 16.38 -52.43
C VAL A 8 -38.04 17.55 -53.42
N THR A 9 -37.14 18.53 -53.29
CA THR A 9 -37.05 19.67 -54.21
C THR A 9 -36.74 19.24 -55.64
N SER A 10 -35.87 18.24 -55.82
CA SER A 10 -35.53 17.65 -57.12
C SER A 10 -36.73 16.95 -57.76
N ILE A 11 -37.52 16.18 -56.99
CA ILE A 11 -38.72 15.51 -57.50
C ILE A 11 -39.75 16.53 -58.01
N PHE A 12 -40.05 17.57 -57.23
CA PHE A 12 -40.95 18.64 -57.68
C PHE A 12 -40.39 19.42 -58.88
N GLY A 13 -39.06 19.58 -58.95
CA GLY A 13 -38.37 20.19 -60.09
C GLY A 13 -38.55 19.39 -61.38
N SER A 14 -38.30 18.08 -61.33
CA SER A 14 -38.45 17.18 -62.50
C SER A 14 -39.91 17.11 -62.98
N VAL A 15 -40.90 17.16 -62.08
CA VAL A 15 -42.32 17.24 -62.46
C VAL A 15 -42.63 18.56 -63.17
N SER A 16 -42.10 19.68 -62.67
CA SER A 16 -42.29 20.99 -63.31
C SER A 16 -41.65 21.02 -64.70
N GLU A 17 -40.46 20.46 -64.86
CA GLU A 17 -39.74 20.40 -66.13
C GLU A 17 -40.49 19.55 -67.18
N VAL A 18 -40.99 18.38 -66.79
CA VAL A 18 -41.81 17.52 -67.67
C VAL A 18 -43.12 18.20 -68.05
N ASN A 19 -43.77 18.91 -67.12
CA ASN A 19 -44.98 19.68 -67.43
C ASN A 19 -44.71 20.86 -68.38
N GLU A 20 -43.55 21.51 -68.28
CA GLU A 20 -43.14 22.58 -69.20
C GLU A 20 -42.76 22.04 -70.59
N GLU A 21 -42.05 20.91 -70.69
CA GLU A 21 -41.73 20.24 -71.95
C GLU A 21 -43.00 19.81 -72.69
N VAL A 22 -43.95 19.21 -71.98
CA VAL A 22 -45.25 18.81 -72.52
C VAL A 22 -46.06 20.02 -72.98
N GLN A 23 -46.06 21.12 -72.23
CA GLN A 23 -46.76 22.34 -72.62
C GLN A 23 -46.12 22.97 -73.86
N ALA A 24 -44.78 22.97 -73.94
CA ALA A 24 -44.05 23.43 -75.12
C ALA A 24 -44.32 22.58 -76.36
N GLU A 25 -44.44 21.25 -76.23
CA GLU A 25 -44.86 20.36 -77.32
C GLU A 25 -46.30 20.61 -77.77
N ILE A 26 -47.22 20.87 -76.83
CA ILE A 26 -48.61 21.22 -77.15
C ILE A 26 -48.67 22.58 -77.86
N ASP A 27 -47.89 23.56 -77.41
CA ASP A 27 -47.85 24.90 -78.00
C ASP A 27 -47.18 24.90 -79.38
N GLN A 28 -46.17 24.04 -79.60
CA GLN A 28 -45.60 23.78 -80.93
C GLN A 28 -46.61 23.10 -81.86
N LYS A 29 -47.35 22.10 -81.37
CA LYS A 29 -48.41 21.42 -82.13
C LYS A 29 -49.59 22.35 -82.45
N LYS A 30 -49.92 23.29 -81.55
CA LYS A 30 -50.93 24.34 -81.80
C LYS A 30 -50.46 25.35 -82.85
N LYS A 31 -49.21 25.84 -82.77
CA LYS A 31 -48.63 26.73 -83.80
C LYS A 31 -48.58 26.07 -85.18
N ALA A 32 -48.22 24.78 -85.25
CA ALA A 32 -48.24 24.01 -86.49
C ALA A 32 -49.66 23.76 -87.04
N ALA A 33 -50.70 23.78 -86.19
CA ALA A 33 -52.10 23.66 -86.60
C ALA A 33 -52.69 25.01 -87.04
N GLU A 34 -52.28 26.13 -86.41
CA GLU A 34 -52.68 27.49 -86.80
C GLU A 34 -52.07 27.92 -88.15
N GLU A 35 -50.87 27.44 -88.50
CA GLU A 35 -50.26 27.66 -89.83
C GLU A 35 -50.91 26.86 -90.98
N ALA A 36 -51.80 25.89 -90.66
CA ALA A 36 -52.37 24.95 -91.63
C ALA A 36 -53.81 25.24 -92.11
N ASP A 37 -54.47 26.29 -91.60
CA ASP A 37 -55.79 26.81 -92.05
C ASP A 37 -56.87 25.72 -92.28
N VAL A 38 -57.13 24.89 -91.26
CA VAL A 38 -58.25 23.92 -91.25
C VAL A 38 -59.12 24.16 -90.02
N GLU A 39 -60.24 24.86 -90.21
CA GLU A 39 -61.35 24.89 -89.26
C GLU A 39 -61.96 23.48 -89.15
N ASP A 40 -62.09 22.99 -87.91
CA ASP A 40 -62.79 21.77 -87.49
C ASP A 40 -61.96 20.46 -87.41
N LYS A 41 -61.03 20.42 -86.42
CA LYS A 41 -60.57 19.20 -85.74
C LYS A 41 -60.38 19.48 -84.24
N PRO A 42 -60.59 18.47 -83.36
CA PRO A 42 -60.44 18.64 -81.91
C PRO A 42 -59.01 19.04 -81.55
N VAL A 43 -58.89 19.89 -80.51
CA VAL A 43 -57.63 20.37 -79.89
C VAL A 43 -56.58 19.24 -79.89
N PRO A 44 -55.34 19.47 -80.35
CA PRO A 44 -54.32 18.42 -80.38
C PRO A 44 -54.18 17.82 -78.98
N GLU A 45 -54.53 16.54 -78.85
CA GLU A 45 -54.36 15.77 -77.62
C GLU A 45 -52.86 15.75 -77.30
N GLY A 46 -52.50 16.33 -76.16
CA GLY A 46 -51.16 16.19 -75.60
C GLY A 46 -50.82 14.72 -75.36
N PRO A 47 -49.53 14.40 -75.16
CA PRO A 47 -49.08 13.02 -74.92
C PRO A 47 -49.91 12.32 -73.83
N SER A 48 -50.14 11.02 -74.02
CA SER A 48 -50.95 10.17 -73.13
C SER A 48 -50.44 10.26 -71.70
N LYS A 49 -51.33 10.09 -70.71
CA LYS A 49 -50.98 10.09 -69.28
C LYS A 49 -49.80 9.13 -68.99
N GLU A 50 -49.75 8.01 -69.70
CA GLU A 50 -48.72 6.97 -69.58
C GLU A 50 -47.36 7.39 -70.18
N GLU A 51 -47.36 8.22 -71.23
CA GLU A 51 -46.14 8.76 -71.86
C GLU A 51 -45.46 9.80 -70.96
N LYS A 52 -46.26 10.67 -70.31
CA LYS A 52 -45.73 11.66 -69.35
C LYS A 52 -45.10 11.00 -68.12
N LEU A 53 -45.68 9.90 -67.66
CA LEU A 53 -45.13 9.11 -66.56
C LEU A 53 -43.82 8.41 -66.97
N ALA A 54 -43.72 7.92 -68.20
CA ALA A 54 -42.49 7.33 -68.74
C ALA A 54 -41.36 8.36 -68.83
N MET A 55 -41.65 9.59 -69.29
CA MET A 55 -40.68 10.70 -69.34
C MET A 55 -40.22 11.17 -67.95
N LEU A 56 -41.10 11.09 -66.94
CA LEU A 56 -40.73 11.41 -65.56
C LEU A 56 -39.85 10.32 -64.94
N LYS A 57 -40.19 9.04 -65.18
CA LYS A 57 -39.44 7.90 -64.65
C LYS A 57 -38.02 7.77 -65.23
N THR A 58 -37.76 8.29 -66.43
CA THR A 58 -36.41 8.34 -67.02
C THR A 58 -35.53 9.45 -66.43
N LYS A 59 -36.12 10.52 -65.87
CA LYS A 59 -35.41 11.62 -65.21
C LYS A 59 -35.19 11.41 -63.70
N LEU A 60 -35.79 10.38 -63.10
CA LEU A 60 -35.65 10.03 -61.69
C LEU A 60 -34.70 8.84 -61.48
N THR A 61 -34.11 8.75 -60.30
CA THR A 61 -33.17 7.67 -59.94
C THR A 61 -33.93 6.35 -59.71
N GLU A 62 -33.35 5.19 -60.02
CA GLU A 62 -34.00 3.86 -59.86
C GLU A 62 -34.54 3.58 -58.44
N ASN A 63 -33.97 4.22 -57.41
CA ASN A 63 -34.44 4.08 -56.03
C ASN A 63 -35.67 4.95 -55.72
N GLU A 64 -35.86 6.07 -56.41
CA GLU A 64 -36.99 6.99 -56.23
C GLU A 64 -38.25 6.46 -56.94
N THR A 65 -38.06 5.72 -58.04
CA THR A 65 -39.15 5.14 -58.85
C THR A 65 -39.71 3.82 -58.32
N LYS A 66 -39.00 3.13 -57.41
CA LYS A 66 -39.44 1.87 -56.78
C LYS A 66 -40.15 2.06 -55.44
N SER A 67 -39.96 3.19 -54.77
CA SER A 67 -40.42 3.42 -53.39
C SER A 67 -41.66 4.30 -53.27
N LEU A 68 -42.05 5.00 -54.34
CA LEU A 68 -43.24 5.84 -54.43
C LEU A 68 -44.25 5.19 -55.40
N SER A 69 -45.54 5.24 -55.07
CA SER A 69 -46.57 4.69 -55.94
C SER A 69 -46.76 5.51 -57.23
N ASP A 70 -47.10 4.83 -58.33
CA ASP A 70 -47.36 5.50 -59.62
C ASP A 70 -48.48 6.55 -59.52
N GLU A 71 -49.40 6.39 -58.55
CA GLU A 71 -50.47 7.33 -58.23
C GLU A 71 -49.95 8.69 -57.73
N VAL A 72 -48.82 8.72 -57.00
CA VAL A 72 -48.15 9.95 -56.55
C VAL A 72 -47.69 10.77 -57.75
N PHE A 73 -47.01 10.12 -58.69
CA PHE A 73 -46.49 10.77 -59.88
C PHE A 73 -47.61 11.27 -60.80
N PHE A 74 -48.70 10.52 -60.94
CA PHE A 74 -49.88 10.97 -61.68
C PHE A 74 -50.56 12.18 -61.05
N ALA A 75 -50.68 12.22 -59.72
CA ALA A 75 -51.28 13.34 -59.02
C ALA A 75 -50.43 14.62 -59.11
N LEU A 76 -49.10 14.49 -59.07
CA LEU A 76 -48.17 15.61 -59.25
C LEU A 76 -48.17 16.15 -60.69
N LEU A 77 -48.27 15.28 -61.70
CA LEU A 77 -48.32 15.66 -63.13
C LEU A 77 -49.65 16.33 -63.54
N GLN A 78 -50.74 16.08 -62.82
CA GLN A 78 -52.06 16.68 -63.10
C GLN A 78 -52.31 18.02 -62.38
N ALA A 79 -51.44 18.41 -61.45
CA ALA A 79 -51.58 19.65 -60.68
C ALA A 79 -51.23 20.89 -61.53
N SER A 80 -51.89 22.02 -61.24
CA SER A 80 -51.52 23.30 -61.85
C SER A 80 -50.16 23.79 -61.34
N LYS A 81 -49.49 24.66 -62.09
CA LYS A 81 -48.16 25.20 -61.74
C LYS A 81 -48.16 25.91 -60.38
N GLU A 82 -49.25 26.59 -60.04
CA GLU A 82 -49.42 27.30 -58.76
C GLU A 82 -49.64 26.32 -57.59
N GLU A 83 -50.46 25.29 -57.78
CA GLU A 83 -50.68 24.25 -56.77
C GLU A 83 -49.42 23.43 -56.50
N LEU A 84 -48.58 23.19 -57.51
CA LEU A 84 -47.33 22.45 -57.39
C LEU A 84 -46.30 23.23 -56.56
N LEU A 85 -46.20 24.55 -56.75
CA LEU A 85 -45.33 25.42 -55.94
C LEU A 85 -45.77 25.44 -54.46
N VAL A 86 -47.07 25.60 -54.20
CA VAL A 86 -47.62 25.57 -52.84
C VAL A 86 -47.40 24.20 -52.19
N ALA A 87 -47.63 23.11 -52.93
CA ALA A 87 -47.38 21.75 -52.44
C ALA A 87 -45.91 21.53 -52.09
N LYS A 88 -44.98 21.99 -52.92
CA LYS A 88 -43.53 21.90 -52.68
C LYS A 88 -43.15 22.59 -51.37
N ASP A 89 -43.56 23.86 -51.20
CA ASP A 89 -43.18 24.66 -50.04
C ASP A 89 -43.75 24.07 -48.73
N LEU A 90 -45.00 23.60 -48.75
CA LEU A 90 -45.63 22.95 -47.60
C LEU A 90 -44.93 21.64 -47.23
N THR A 91 -44.61 20.81 -48.23
CA THR A 91 -43.94 19.52 -48.00
C THR A 91 -42.54 19.72 -47.43
N VAL A 92 -41.77 20.65 -48.00
CA VAL A 92 -40.42 20.99 -47.51
C VAL A 92 -40.48 21.55 -46.09
N THR A 93 -41.46 22.40 -45.78
CA THR A 93 -41.62 22.98 -44.45
C THR A 93 -41.97 21.93 -43.40
N ALA A 94 -42.91 21.02 -43.68
CA ALA A 94 -43.31 19.95 -42.76
C ALA A 94 -42.15 18.97 -42.49
N ILE A 95 -41.41 18.59 -43.53
CA ILE A 95 -40.21 17.74 -43.40
C ILE A 95 -39.14 18.46 -42.58
N ASN A 96 -38.89 19.74 -42.86
CA ASN A 96 -37.89 20.53 -42.15
C ASN A 96 -38.22 20.70 -40.65
N ASN A 97 -39.49 20.96 -40.32
CA ASN A 97 -39.96 21.07 -38.94
C ASN A 97 -39.77 19.77 -38.16
N THR A 98 -40.09 18.63 -38.79
CA THR A 98 -39.99 17.32 -38.16
C THR A 98 -38.54 16.86 -38.03
N MET A 99 -37.74 16.99 -39.09
CA MET A 99 -36.34 16.54 -39.14
C MET A 99 -35.36 17.45 -38.38
N LYS A 100 -35.80 18.64 -37.92
CA LYS A 100 -35.04 19.50 -37.02
C LYS A 100 -34.98 18.96 -35.59
N ARG A 101 -35.93 18.11 -35.21
CA ARG A 101 -35.92 17.39 -33.92
C ARG A 101 -35.12 16.09 -34.05
N SER A 102 -34.60 15.59 -32.94
CA SER A 102 -34.03 14.25 -32.89
C SER A 102 -35.14 13.22 -33.13
N VAL A 103 -34.91 12.29 -34.05
CA VAL A 103 -35.81 11.21 -34.44
C VAL A 103 -35.03 9.89 -34.24
N PRO A 104 -35.15 9.29 -33.05
CA PRO A 104 -34.58 7.98 -32.77
C PRO A 104 -35.34 6.88 -33.54
N ALA A 105 -34.74 5.68 -33.63
CA ALA A 105 -35.25 4.58 -34.44
C ALA A 105 -36.69 4.15 -34.08
N ASP A 106 -37.05 4.25 -32.81
CA ASP A 106 -38.36 3.93 -32.24
C ASP A 106 -39.42 5.02 -32.49
N GLU A 107 -39.01 6.25 -32.77
CA GLU A 107 -39.92 7.37 -33.04
C GLU A 107 -40.09 7.70 -34.53
N VAL A 108 -39.42 6.99 -35.44
CA VAL A 108 -39.54 7.24 -36.89
C VAL A 108 -40.99 7.17 -37.37
N GLU A 109 -41.78 6.21 -36.88
CA GLU A 109 -43.19 6.09 -37.29
C GLU A 109 -44.05 7.23 -36.72
N ASN A 110 -43.79 7.67 -35.49
CA ASN A 110 -44.47 8.83 -34.91
C ASN A 110 -44.11 10.12 -35.67
N ALA A 111 -42.85 10.27 -36.07
CA ALA A 111 -42.40 11.39 -36.89
C ALA A 111 -43.08 11.40 -38.27
N LYS A 112 -43.29 10.24 -38.90
CA LYS A 112 -44.08 10.10 -40.13
C LYS A 112 -45.54 10.50 -39.94
N LEU A 113 -46.15 10.09 -38.84
CA LEU A 113 -47.53 10.47 -38.51
C LEU A 113 -47.67 11.98 -38.29
N ASN A 114 -46.70 12.63 -37.64
CA ASN A 114 -46.72 14.08 -37.44
C ASN A 114 -46.68 14.85 -38.77
N VAL A 115 -45.84 14.41 -39.72
CA VAL A 115 -45.81 14.99 -41.07
C VAL A 115 -47.13 14.75 -41.81
N GLU A 116 -47.71 13.57 -41.67
CA GLU A 116 -49.03 13.27 -42.24
C GLU A 116 -50.12 14.18 -41.65
N GLU A 117 -50.16 14.38 -40.33
CA GLU A 117 -51.12 15.29 -39.69
C GLU A 117 -50.95 16.74 -40.14
N GLU A 118 -49.72 17.26 -40.19
CA GLU A 118 -49.43 18.63 -40.65
C GLU A 118 -49.89 18.85 -42.10
N LEU A 119 -49.69 17.85 -42.96
CA LEU A 119 -50.09 17.89 -44.37
C LEU A 119 -51.60 17.65 -44.58
N ARG A 120 -52.31 16.99 -43.66
CA ARG A 120 -53.76 16.75 -43.75
C ARG A 120 -54.58 18.03 -43.68
N TYR A 121 -54.14 19.01 -42.88
CA TYR A 121 -54.83 20.29 -42.70
C TYR A 121 -54.54 21.33 -43.80
N THR A 122 -53.75 20.97 -44.82
CA THR A 122 -53.44 21.87 -45.94
C THR A 122 -54.61 21.99 -46.92
N SER A 123 -54.66 23.12 -47.65
CA SER A 123 -55.71 23.47 -48.63
C SER A 123 -55.53 22.82 -50.00
N LEU A 124 -54.77 21.74 -50.12
CA LEU A 124 -54.48 21.05 -51.38
C LEU A 124 -55.65 20.15 -51.84
N SER A 125 -55.73 19.90 -53.15
CA SER A 125 -56.70 18.97 -53.75
C SER A 125 -56.52 17.53 -53.23
N SER A 126 -57.59 16.73 -53.22
CA SER A 126 -57.60 15.40 -52.57
C SER A 126 -56.56 14.42 -53.13
N SER A 127 -56.30 14.46 -54.44
CA SER A 127 -55.26 13.66 -55.10
C SER A 127 -53.85 14.14 -54.76
N LEU A 128 -53.61 15.46 -54.82
CA LEU A 128 -52.31 16.07 -54.52
C LEU A 128 -51.94 15.92 -53.04
N LYS A 129 -52.93 16.01 -52.14
CA LYS A 129 -52.75 15.81 -50.70
C LYS A 129 -52.24 14.39 -50.38
N LYS A 130 -52.81 13.35 -51.01
CA LYS A 130 -52.34 11.97 -50.83
C LYS A 130 -50.90 11.81 -51.32
N ALA A 131 -50.58 12.38 -52.47
CA ALA A 131 -49.24 12.35 -53.06
C ALA A 131 -48.19 13.02 -52.16
N VAL A 132 -48.52 14.19 -51.61
CA VAL A 132 -47.65 14.95 -50.71
C VAL A 132 -47.46 14.25 -49.37
N ILE A 133 -48.48 13.60 -48.82
CA ILE A 133 -48.37 12.81 -47.58
C ILE A 133 -47.44 11.60 -47.79
N GLU A 134 -47.60 10.85 -48.89
CA GLU A 134 -46.75 9.69 -49.19
C GLU A 134 -45.28 10.11 -49.35
N LEU A 135 -45.05 11.24 -50.04
CA LEU A 135 -43.73 11.82 -50.23
C LEU A 135 -43.13 12.32 -48.90
N GLY A 136 -43.92 12.95 -48.04
CA GLY A 136 -43.52 13.36 -46.69
C GLY A 136 -43.12 12.18 -45.80
N ARG A 137 -43.90 11.08 -45.83
CA ARG A 137 -43.59 9.85 -45.08
C ARG A 137 -42.31 9.16 -45.56
N TYR A 138 -42.03 9.22 -46.86
CA TYR A 138 -40.78 8.68 -47.43
C TYR A 138 -39.55 9.48 -46.99
N ALA A 139 -39.69 10.81 -46.90
CA ALA A 139 -38.59 11.71 -46.56
C ALA A 139 -38.14 11.62 -45.08
N VAL A 140 -39.00 11.16 -44.16
CA VAL A 140 -38.66 11.07 -42.73
C VAL A 140 -37.85 9.80 -42.45
N VAL A 141 -36.62 9.98 -41.96
CA VAL A 141 -35.67 8.90 -41.61
C VAL A 141 -35.03 9.17 -40.25
N GLN A 142 -34.47 8.13 -39.63
CA GLN A 142 -33.70 8.24 -38.39
C GLN A 142 -32.53 9.23 -38.56
N ASN A 143 -32.39 10.17 -37.63
CA ASN A 143 -31.29 11.15 -37.61
C ASN A 143 -30.46 11.11 -36.32
N GLU A 144 -30.82 10.27 -35.35
CA GLU A 144 -30.10 10.07 -34.09
C GLU A 144 -29.35 8.74 -34.09
N PHE A 145 -28.05 8.79 -33.81
CA PHE A 145 -27.18 7.61 -33.71
C PHE A 145 -26.45 7.63 -32.37
N TYR A 146 -26.37 6.46 -31.73
CA TYR A 146 -25.61 6.29 -30.49
C TYR A 146 -24.11 6.38 -30.78
N ASP A 147 -23.44 7.34 -30.14
CA ASP A 147 -21.99 7.51 -30.17
C ASP A 147 -21.37 6.99 -28.87
N PRO A 148 -20.70 5.82 -28.88
CA PRO A 148 -20.09 5.26 -27.69
C PRO A 148 -18.92 6.10 -27.16
N GLU A 149 -18.13 6.71 -28.04
CA GLU A 149 -16.90 7.43 -27.68
C GLU A 149 -17.26 8.75 -26.97
N ALA A 150 -18.15 9.53 -27.57
CA ALA A 150 -18.65 10.76 -26.94
C ALA A 150 -19.37 10.49 -25.60
N THR A 151 -20.06 9.35 -25.47
CA THR A 151 -20.72 8.95 -24.22
C THR A 151 -19.69 8.62 -23.13
N GLU A 152 -18.59 7.96 -23.49
CA GLU A 152 -17.53 7.59 -22.56
C GLU A 152 -16.74 8.82 -22.09
N ASP A 153 -16.44 9.75 -23.00
CA ASP A 153 -15.81 11.03 -22.68
C ASP A 153 -16.65 11.86 -21.70
N GLN A 154 -17.98 11.93 -21.91
CA GLN A 154 -18.87 12.62 -20.98
C GLN A 154 -18.95 11.93 -19.62
N ARG A 155 -18.89 10.59 -19.57
CA ARG A 155 -18.82 9.85 -18.31
C ARG A 155 -17.52 10.16 -17.56
N GLN A 156 -16.40 10.24 -18.28
CA GLN A 156 -15.11 10.57 -17.67
C GLN A 156 -15.10 12.00 -17.14
N GLN A 157 -15.60 12.98 -17.91
CA GLN A 157 -15.74 14.37 -17.44
C GLN A 157 -16.63 14.47 -16.19
N ALA A 158 -17.73 13.71 -16.14
CA ALA A 158 -18.59 13.65 -14.97
C ALA A 158 -17.85 13.05 -13.76
N MET A 159 -17.06 12.00 -13.95
CA MET A 159 -16.22 11.41 -12.89
C MET A 159 -15.17 12.39 -12.37
N ASP A 160 -14.49 13.11 -13.27
CA ASP A 160 -13.44 14.07 -12.93
C ASP A 160 -13.99 15.33 -12.23
N SER A 161 -15.27 15.65 -12.47
CA SER A 161 -15.95 16.77 -11.82
C SER A 161 -16.33 16.50 -10.35
N VAL A 162 -16.31 15.24 -9.92
CA VAL A 162 -16.61 14.88 -8.52
C VAL A 162 -15.38 15.16 -7.67
N GLU A 163 -15.54 15.99 -6.64
CA GLU A 163 -14.46 16.29 -5.70
C GLU A 163 -13.94 15.00 -5.02
N PRO A 164 -12.62 14.75 -5.01
CA PRO A 164 -12.06 13.59 -4.36
C PRO A 164 -12.22 13.69 -2.83
N VAL A 165 -12.77 12.64 -2.22
CA VAL A 165 -12.88 12.53 -0.75
C VAL A 165 -11.49 12.35 -0.16
N ARG A 166 -10.96 13.40 0.47
CA ARG A 166 -9.67 13.37 1.19
C ARG A 166 -9.86 12.91 2.63
N ILE A 167 -9.01 11.99 3.08
CA ILE A 167 -8.88 11.60 4.49
C ILE A 167 -7.59 12.22 5.01
N LEU A 168 -7.68 13.02 6.08
CA LEU A 168 -6.52 13.65 6.71
C LEU A 168 -5.93 12.72 7.79
N GLU A 169 -4.62 12.73 7.95
CA GLU A 169 -3.95 12.02 9.06
C GLU A 169 -4.45 12.56 10.41
N GLY A 170 -4.88 11.67 11.30
CA GLY A 170 -5.45 12.02 12.62
C GLY A 170 -6.96 12.31 12.65
N GLN A 171 -7.67 12.15 11.53
CA GLN A 171 -9.12 12.28 11.50
C GLN A 171 -9.80 11.08 12.20
N ILE A 172 -10.69 11.35 13.16
CA ILE A 172 -11.53 10.33 13.79
C ILE A 172 -12.53 9.80 12.74
N LEU A 173 -12.45 8.51 12.42
CA LEU A 173 -13.29 7.84 11.43
C LEU A 173 -14.63 7.36 12.01
N VAL A 174 -14.61 6.86 13.26
CA VAL A 174 -15.77 6.34 14.00
C VAL A 174 -15.56 6.57 15.49
N ASP A 175 -16.58 7.07 16.19
CA ASP A 175 -16.63 7.11 17.66
C ASP A 175 -17.27 5.85 18.24
N GLU A 176 -16.86 5.45 19.44
CA GLU A 176 -17.42 4.27 20.13
C GLU A 176 -18.95 4.39 20.30
N GLY A 177 -19.67 3.37 19.84
CA GLY A 177 -21.14 3.30 19.90
C GLY A 177 -21.88 3.92 18.70
N GLN A 178 -21.17 4.47 17.71
CA GLN A 178 -21.80 4.98 16.49
C GLN A 178 -22.23 3.86 15.52
N LEU A 179 -23.41 3.99 14.91
CA LEU A 179 -23.86 3.09 13.85
C LEU A 179 -23.06 3.32 12.57
N ILE A 180 -22.41 2.26 12.06
CA ILE A 180 -21.54 2.32 10.89
C ILE A 180 -22.39 2.43 9.61
N SER A 181 -22.29 3.58 8.92
CA SER A 181 -22.87 3.77 7.58
C SER A 181 -22.00 3.12 6.50
N ARG A 182 -22.56 2.86 5.31
CA ARG A 182 -21.86 2.21 4.18
C ARG A 182 -20.61 2.98 3.73
N ASP A 183 -20.64 4.30 3.82
CA ASP A 183 -19.49 5.16 3.47
C ASP A 183 -18.37 5.05 4.51
N VAL A 184 -18.74 4.96 5.79
CA VAL A 184 -17.80 4.75 6.90
C VAL A 184 -17.14 3.37 6.77
N TYR A 185 -17.92 2.35 6.42
CA TYR A 185 -17.40 1.01 6.13
C TYR A 185 -16.38 1.02 5.00
N LYS A 186 -16.68 1.69 3.88
CA LYS A 186 -15.71 1.84 2.77
C LYS A 186 -14.45 2.59 3.19
N LYS A 187 -14.57 3.66 3.99
CA LYS A 187 -13.40 4.38 4.52
C LYS A 187 -12.55 3.48 5.40
N LEU A 188 -13.16 2.72 6.31
CA LEU A 188 -12.49 1.71 7.15
C LEU A 188 -11.81 0.61 6.33
N GLN A 189 -12.41 0.22 5.19
CA GLN A 189 -11.82 -0.74 4.25
C GLN A 189 -10.60 -0.15 3.55
N LEU A 190 -10.69 1.11 3.08
CA LEU A 190 -9.60 1.80 2.38
C LEU A 190 -8.38 2.02 3.28
N VAL A 191 -8.58 2.24 4.57
CA VAL A 191 -7.48 2.37 5.55
C VAL A 191 -6.98 1.01 6.09
N GLY A 192 -7.49 -0.11 5.57
CA GLY A 192 -7.02 -1.44 5.94
C GLY A 192 -7.39 -1.89 7.37
N LEU A 193 -8.26 -1.15 8.07
CA LEU A 193 -8.70 -1.46 9.43
C LEU A 193 -9.72 -2.61 9.49
N LEU A 194 -10.34 -2.96 8.35
CA LEU A 194 -11.28 -4.09 8.24
C LEU A 194 -10.60 -5.40 7.84
N GLU A 195 -9.38 -5.35 7.30
CA GLU A 195 -8.62 -6.56 6.99
C GLU A 195 -7.89 -7.05 8.25
N SER A 196 -8.67 -7.53 9.22
CA SER A 196 -8.17 -8.34 10.33
C SER A 196 -7.94 -9.79 9.87
N GLU A 197 -7.38 -9.99 8.68
CA GLU A 197 -6.79 -11.30 8.42
C GLU A 197 -5.54 -11.36 9.28
N ASN A 198 -5.58 -12.21 10.31
CA ASN A 198 -4.40 -12.70 11.04
C ASN A 198 -3.46 -13.35 10.04
N SER A 199 -2.77 -12.53 9.26
CA SER A 199 -1.89 -12.97 8.22
C SER A 199 -0.72 -13.59 8.95
N TYR A 200 -0.47 -14.87 8.71
CA TYR A 200 0.69 -15.58 9.23
C TYR A 200 2.00 -15.12 8.53
N LYS A 201 1.88 -14.20 7.55
CA LYS A 201 2.99 -13.64 6.77
C LYS A 201 4.04 -12.90 7.63
N PRO A 202 3.71 -12.06 8.64
CA PRO A 202 4.68 -11.47 9.54
C PRO A 202 5.43 -12.52 10.38
N PHE A 203 4.77 -13.63 10.75
CA PHE A 203 5.44 -14.75 11.42
C PHE A 203 6.43 -15.49 10.48
N ILE A 204 6.08 -15.65 9.20
CA ILE A 204 6.99 -16.20 8.18
C ILE A 204 8.19 -15.26 7.97
N GLY A 205 7.95 -13.94 7.89
CA GLY A 205 9.00 -12.93 7.79
C GLY A 205 9.94 -12.95 8.99
N LEU A 206 9.39 -13.06 10.20
CA LEU A 206 10.16 -13.22 11.44
C LEU A 206 10.97 -14.52 11.42
N ALA A 207 10.38 -15.64 11.00
CA ALA A 207 11.07 -16.94 10.92
C ALA A 207 12.23 -16.91 9.90
N MET A 208 12.04 -16.28 8.74
CA MET A 208 13.09 -16.10 7.73
C MET A 208 14.23 -15.22 8.25
N LEU A 209 13.91 -14.16 8.99
CA LEU A 209 14.90 -13.30 9.61
C LEU A 209 15.69 -14.03 10.69
N VAL A 210 15.01 -14.78 11.56
CA VAL A 210 15.64 -15.62 12.58
C VAL A 210 16.55 -16.67 11.92
N ALA A 211 16.14 -17.27 10.79
CA ALA A 211 16.98 -18.20 10.04
C ALA A 211 18.24 -17.53 9.46
N LEU A 212 18.12 -16.31 8.90
CA LEU A 212 19.26 -15.54 8.41
C LEU A 212 20.23 -15.18 9.54
N VAL A 213 19.69 -14.86 10.72
CA VAL A 213 20.48 -14.60 11.93
C VAL A 213 21.24 -15.83 12.38
N LEU A 214 20.55 -16.98 12.45
CA LEU A 214 21.19 -18.25 12.79
C LEU A 214 22.27 -18.62 11.77
N PHE A 215 22.07 -18.28 10.49
CA PHE A 215 23.08 -18.45 9.45
C PHE A 215 24.27 -17.50 9.64
N ALA A 216 24.04 -16.22 9.91
CA ALA A 216 25.11 -15.25 10.19
C ALA A 216 25.92 -15.66 11.43
N LEU A 217 25.25 -16.14 12.49
CA LEU A 217 25.90 -16.71 13.66
C LEU A 217 26.69 -17.96 13.30
N PHE A 218 26.13 -18.86 12.49
CA PHE A 218 26.84 -20.05 12.02
C PHE A 218 28.15 -19.68 11.32
N VAL A 219 28.15 -18.66 10.44
CA VAL A 219 29.35 -18.16 9.76
C VAL A 219 30.37 -17.59 10.75
N ILE A 220 29.96 -16.69 11.64
CA ILE A 220 30.85 -16.07 12.64
C ILE A 220 31.46 -17.13 13.57
N PHE A 221 30.66 -18.11 13.99
CA PHE A 221 31.11 -19.20 14.84
C PHE A 221 31.92 -20.26 14.08
N ASN A 222 31.80 -20.35 12.75
CA ASN A 222 32.64 -21.23 11.94
C ASN A 222 34.10 -20.79 11.89
N GLU A 223 34.35 -19.50 12.08
CA GLU A 223 35.69 -18.93 12.15
C GLU A 223 36.38 -19.15 13.52
N MET A 224 35.65 -19.66 14.52
CA MET A 224 36.19 -19.94 15.86
C MET A 224 36.82 -21.34 15.94
N GLU A 225 38.12 -21.37 16.25
CA GLU A 225 38.98 -22.57 16.28
C GLU A 225 38.63 -23.60 17.37
N ASN A 226 37.93 -23.20 18.44
CA ASN A 226 37.63 -24.05 19.60
C ASN A 226 36.16 -24.53 19.63
N VAL A 227 35.93 -25.82 19.31
CA VAL A 227 34.59 -26.43 19.19
C VAL A 227 33.78 -26.37 20.50
N ASP A 228 34.40 -26.61 21.66
CA ASP A 228 33.70 -26.60 22.96
C ASP A 228 33.26 -25.19 23.39
N LYS A 229 34.11 -24.19 23.12
CA LYS A 229 33.77 -22.77 23.39
C LYS A 229 32.70 -22.28 22.42
N LYS A 230 32.76 -22.73 21.17
CA LYS A 230 31.77 -22.43 20.12
C LYS A 230 30.37 -22.90 20.52
N GLN A 231 30.22 -24.16 20.91
CA GLN A 231 28.91 -24.71 21.30
C GLN A 231 28.31 -23.99 22.52
N LYS A 232 29.12 -23.73 23.55
CA LYS A 232 28.65 -23.01 24.75
C LYS A 232 28.23 -21.57 24.45
N ASN A 233 29.06 -20.83 23.71
CA ASN A 233 28.77 -19.43 23.37
C ASN A 233 27.52 -19.31 22.48
N LEU A 234 27.35 -20.23 21.53
CA LEU A 234 26.18 -20.27 20.67
C LEU A 234 24.90 -20.59 21.46
N LEU A 235 24.97 -21.54 22.40
CA LEU A 235 23.84 -21.89 23.26
C LEU A 235 23.44 -20.71 24.16
N ILE A 236 24.40 -20.02 24.78
CA ILE A 236 24.16 -18.82 25.59
C ILE A 236 23.54 -17.70 24.75
N PHE A 237 24.09 -17.45 23.56
CA PHE A 237 23.57 -16.46 22.64
C PHE A 237 22.10 -16.73 22.29
N SER A 238 21.78 -17.98 21.90
CA SER A 238 20.43 -18.38 21.53
C SER A 238 19.45 -18.26 22.69
N ILE A 239 19.83 -18.68 23.91
CA ILE A 239 18.94 -18.52 25.07
C ILE A 239 18.69 -17.05 25.36
N ILE A 240 19.73 -16.21 25.40
CA ILE A 240 19.56 -14.77 25.66
C ILE A 240 18.67 -14.13 24.58
N PHE A 241 18.83 -14.53 23.32
CA PHE A 241 17.97 -14.06 22.22
C PHE A 241 16.51 -14.46 22.42
N ILE A 242 16.24 -15.74 22.68
CA ILE A 242 14.90 -16.26 22.92
C ILE A 242 14.25 -15.59 24.13
N THR A 243 14.98 -15.44 25.25
CA THR A 243 14.48 -14.73 26.43
C THR A 243 14.18 -13.26 26.14
N SER A 244 15.01 -12.59 25.33
CA SER A 244 14.78 -11.19 24.95
C SER A 244 13.55 -11.04 24.05
N ILE A 245 13.35 -11.95 23.08
CA ILE A 245 12.14 -11.98 22.25
C ILE A 245 10.90 -12.30 23.09
N LEU A 246 10.99 -13.26 24.02
CA LEU A 246 9.87 -13.61 24.89
C LEU A 246 9.44 -12.41 25.75
N LEU A 247 10.41 -11.70 26.35
CA LEU A 247 10.14 -10.46 27.08
C LEU A 247 9.52 -9.40 26.19
N MET A 248 10.03 -9.25 24.96
CA MET A 248 9.48 -8.31 23.98
C MET A 248 8.03 -8.64 23.63
N LYS A 249 7.71 -9.91 23.38
CA LYS A 249 6.34 -10.35 23.08
C LYS A 249 5.43 -10.21 24.30
N MET A 250 5.92 -10.47 25.51
CA MET A 250 5.15 -10.21 26.73
C MET A 250 4.79 -8.73 26.85
N VAL A 251 5.73 -7.81 26.60
CA VAL A 251 5.45 -6.37 26.61
C VAL A 251 4.44 -5.98 25.53
N SER A 252 4.54 -6.57 24.32
CA SER A 252 3.56 -6.37 23.23
C SER A 252 2.14 -6.79 23.62
N LEU A 253 1.97 -7.87 24.39
CA LEU A 253 0.64 -8.32 24.84
C LEU A 253 -0.02 -7.36 25.84
N PHE A 254 0.77 -6.53 26.53
CA PHE A 254 0.23 -5.49 27.41
C PHE A 254 -0.20 -4.23 26.65
N ASP A 255 0.18 -4.10 25.37
CA ASP A 255 -0.13 -2.94 24.52
C ASP A 255 -1.62 -2.90 24.09
N GLU A 256 -2.35 -4.03 24.21
CA GLU A 256 -3.82 -4.10 23.96
C GLU A 256 -4.66 -3.28 24.97
N PHE A 257 -4.09 -2.83 26.09
CA PHE A 257 -4.80 -2.10 27.14
C PHE A 257 -4.78 -0.56 26.97
N GLU A 258 -5.01 -0.06 25.75
CA GLU A 258 -5.28 1.36 25.39
C GLU A 258 -4.13 2.39 25.56
N TYR A 259 -2.94 2.00 26.02
CA TYR A 259 -1.78 2.91 26.04
C TYR A 259 -0.90 2.67 24.81
N SER A 260 -1.14 3.44 23.75
CA SER A 260 -0.58 3.30 22.39
C SER A 260 0.96 3.21 22.25
N GLU A 261 1.75 3.27 23.33
CA GLU A 261 3.22 3.34 23.27
C GLU A 261 3.94 2.62 24.45
N ILE A 262 3.40 1.50 24.97
CA ILE A 262 4.05 0.71 26.06
C ILE A 262 5.39 0.11 25.61
N GLY A 263 5.62 -0.02 24.30
CA GLY A 263 6.86 -0.55 23.73
C GLY A 263 8.16 0.11 24.23
N TYR A 264 8.15 1.36 24.67
CA TYR A 264 9.35 2.03 25.22
C TYR A 264 9.79 1.52 26.60
N ILE A 265 8.91 0.85 27.35
CA ILE A 265 9.21 0.23 28.64
C ILE A 265 10.10 -1.01 28.46
N PHE A 266 10.13 -1.60 27.26
CA PHE A 266 10.91 -2.80 26.99
C PHE A 266 12.41 -2.59 27.36
N PRO A 267 12.97 -3.46 28.22
CA PRO A 267 14.36 -3.36 28.66
C PRO A 267 15.36 -3.82 27.57
N ALA A 268 15.46 -3.03 26.49
CA ALA A 268 16.25 -3.32 25.30
C ALA A 268 17.76 -3.55 25.57
N ALA A 269 18.30 -2.86 26.56
CA ALA A 269 19.71 -2.93 26.91
C ALA A 269 20.13 -4.25 27.59
N MET A 270 19.19 -5.00 28.17
CA MET A 270 19.46 -6.21 28.95
C MET A 270 20.24 -7.26 28.15
N GLY A 271 19.77 -7.57 26.94
CA GLY A 271 20.38 -8.61 26.08
C GLY A 271 21.81 -8.24 25.65
N ALA A 272 22.02 -6.97 25.31
CA ALA A 272 23.34 -6.45 24.93
C ALA A 272 24.34 -6.50 26.10
N MET A 273 23.90 -6.11 27.32
CA MET A 273 24.76 -6.18 28.51
C MET A 273 25.15 -7.62 28.87
N LEU A 274 24.20 -8.56 28.82
CA LEU A 274 24.47 -9.97 29.13
C LEU A 274 25.49 -10.57 28.16
N ILE A 275 25.32 -10.37 26.85
CA ILE A 275 26.25 -10.94 25.86
C ILE A 275 27.63 -10.29 25.94
N LYS A 276 27.70 -8.97 26.22
CA LYS A 276 28.98 -8.29 26.39
C LYS A 276 29.77 -8.85 27.60
N ILE A 277 29.10 -9.15 28.71
CA ILE A 277 29.74 -9.70 29.92
C ILE A 277 30.13 -11.17 29.74
N LEU A 278 29.25 -11.99 29.16
CA LEU A 278 29.46 -13.44 29.09
C LEU A 278 30.35 -13.88 27.93
N ILE A 279 30.25 -13.20 26.78
CA ILE A 279 30.89 -13.65 25.56
C ILE A 279 31.89 -12.60 25.08
N ASN A 280 31.43 -11.60 24.32
CA ASN A 280 32.28 -10.58 23.68
C ASN A 280 31.44 -9.40 23.18
N GLU A 281 32.07 -8.24 23.06
CA GLU A 281 31.47 -7.00 22.54
C GLU A 281 30.97 -7.11 21.09
N ARG A 282 31.74 -7.77 20.21
CA ARG A 282 31.34 -7.95 18.79
C ARG A 282 30.01 -8.69 18.65
N LEU A 283 29.83 -9.77 19.41
CA LEU A 283 28.59 -10.56 19.38
C LEU A 283 27.41 -9.81 20.04
N ALA A 284 27.69 -8.95 21.03
CA ALA A 284 26.66 -8.09 21.61
C ALA A 284 26.11 -7.07 20.59
N LEU A 285 26.97 -6.47 19.76
CA LEU A 285 26.55 -5.57 18.67
C LEU A 285 25.68 -6.29 17.64
N PHE A 286 26.09 -7.49 17.21
CA PHE A 286 25.29 -8.30 16.27
C PHE A 286 23.91 -8.63 16.84
N GLN A 287 23.84 -9.16 18.07
CA GLN A 287 22.57 -9.49 18.72
C GLN A 287 21.62 -8.30 18.74
N MET A 288 22.15 -7.15 19.09
CA MET A 288 21.37 -5.96 19.29
C MET A 288 20.82 -5.41 17.97
N ALA A 289 21.58 -5.46 16.89
CA ALA A 289 21.09 -5.09 15.55
C ALA A 289 19.92 -5.97 15.14
N ILE A 290 19.99 -7.26 15.47
CA ILE A 290 18.93 -8.22 15.18
C ILE A 290 17.69 -7.94 16.04
N LEU A 291 17.87 -7.73 17.35
CA LEU A 291 16.78 -7.38 18.25
C LEU A 291 16.08 -6.09 17.84
N ALA A 292 16.81 -5.11 17.31
CA ALA A 292 16.22 -3.88 16.77
C ALA A 292 15.30 -4.17 15.58
N ILE A 293 15.72 -5.00 14.63
CA ILE A 293 14.89 -5.38 13.48
C ILE A 293 13.68 -6.22 13.93
N SER A 294 13.88 -7.17 14.85
CA SER A 294 12.79 -7.94 15.43
C SER A 294 11.78 -7.07 16.16
N GLY A 295 12.25 -6.03 16.88
CA GLY A 295 11.39 -5.06 17.56
C GLY A 295 10.49 -4.27 16.61
N THR A 296 11.02 -3.83 15.47
CA THR A 296 10.22 -3.16 14.43
C THR A 296 9.07 -4.03 13.90
N ILE A 297 9.26 -5.35 13.87
CA ILE A 297 8.25 -6.31 13.37
C ILE A 297 7.24 -6.68 14.47
N ILE A 298 7.71 -6.92 15.70
CA ILE A 298 6.87 -7.41 16.80
C ILE A 298 5.88 -6.32 17.27
N PHE A 299 6.31 -5.06 17.35
CA PHE A 299 5.45 -3.94 17.77
C PHE A 299 4.66 -3.31 16.60
N ASN A 300 4.38 -4.07 15.54
CA ASN A 300 3.66 -3.60 14.35
C ASN A 300 2.17 -3.98 14.35
N GLU A 301 1.55 -4.07 15.54
CA GLU A 301 0.18 -4.61 15.68
C GLU A 301 -0.94 -3.57 15.46
N GLY A 302 -0.61 -2.28 15.30
CA GLY A 302 -1.62 -1.20 15.21
C GLY A 302 -2.04 -0.74 13.81
N ILE A 303 -1.21 -0.92 12.78
CA ILE A 303 -1.49 -0.41 11.43
C ILE A 303 -0.87 -1.35 10.39
N THR A 304 -1.71 -1.98 9.57
CA THR A 304 -1.31 -2.79 8.41
C THR A 304 -0.55 -1.91 7.40
N GLY A 305 0.78 -1.85 7.51
CA GLY A 305 1.64 -1.27 6.47
C GLY A 305 2.75 -0.32 6.94
N THR A 306 2.75 0.13 8.20
CA THR A 306 3.82 1.02 8.71
C THR A 306 4.71 0.29 9.70
N LEU A 307 5.90 -0.13 9.25
CA LEU A 307 6.94 -0.59 10.17
C LEU A 307 7.20 0.50 11.24
N ASN A 308 7.08 0.15 12.52
CA ASN A 308 7.40 1.05 13.63
C ASN A 308 8.91 1.22 13.78
N VAL A 309 9.54 1.87 12.79
CA VAL A 309 11.00 2.11 12.71
C VAL A 309 11.49 2.83 13.95
N THR A 310 10.66 3.68 14.54
CA THR A 310 10.92 4.43 15.78
C THR A 310 11.33 3.53 16.94
N ILE A 311 10.62 2.41 17.16
CA ILE A 311 10.91 1.46 18.24
C ILE A 311 12.21 0.70 17.94
N GLY A 312 12.43 0.32 16.68
CA GLY A 312 13.69 -0.30 16.25
C GLY A 312 14.90 0.60 16.50
N VAL A 313 14.80 1.89 16.15
CA VAL A 313 15.85 2.89 16.41
C VAL A 313 16.09 3.07 17.91
N TYR A 314 15.03 3.09 18.71
CA TYR A 314 15.14 3.15 20.17
C TYR A 314 15.90 1.95 20.75
N ILE A 315 15.53 0.73 20.36
CA ILE A 315 16.21 -0.51 20.81
C ILE A 315 17.69 -0.49 20.40
N LEU A 316 17.98 -0.01 19.20
CA LEU A 316 19.34 0.13 18.69
C LEU A 316 20.13 1.17 19.51
N ILE A 317 19.63 2.38 19.71
CA ILE A 317 20.43 3.37 20.44
C ILE A 317 20.62 2.96 21.92
N SER A 318 19.58 2.38 22.54
CA SER A 318 19.62 1.84 23.90
C SER A 318 20.67 0.74 24.07
N GLY A 319 20.70 -0.23 23.14
CA GLY A 319 21.67 -1.32 23.15
C GLY A 319 23.11 -0.85 22.87
N LEU A 320 23.30 0.14 21.98
CA LEU A 320 24.62 0.73 21.72
C LEU A 320 25.14 1.44 22.97
N ALA A 321 24.29 2.24 23.62
CA ALA A 321 24.63 2.93 24.84
C ALA A 321 25.05 1.94 25.93
N ALA A 322 24.30 0.85 26.10
CA ALA A 322 24.62 -0.20 27.06
C ALA A 322 26.00 -0.83 26.81
N ILE A 323 26.35 -1.07 25.56
CA ILE A 323 27.67 -1.58 25.18
C ILE A 323 28.73 -0.53 25.49
N LEU A 324 28.59 0.73 25.07
CA LEU A 324 29.61 1.76 25.26
C LEU A 324 29.90 2.07 26.74
N PHE A 325 28.87 2.18 27.57
CA PHE A 325 29.04 2.52 28.99
C PHE A 325 29.51 1.34 29.85
N LEU A 326 29.38 0.11 29.36
CA LEU A 326 29.81 -1.07 30.10
C LEU A 326 31.32 -1.34 29.90
N GLN A 327 32.08 -1.15 30.98
CA GLN A 327 33.52 -1.40 31.01
C GLN A 327 33.84 -2.91 31.13
N LYS A 328 34.99 -3.32 30.57
CA LYS A 328 35.46 -4.73 30.48
C LYS A 328 35.62 -5.44 31.83
N GLN A 329 35.82 -4.69 32.92
CA GLN A 329 36.01 -5.19 34.29
C GLN A 329 34.86 -4.74 35.21
N SER A 330 33.63 -5.12 34.86
CA SER A 330 32.42 -4.62 35.50
C SER A 330 32.14 -5.27 36.86
N ARG A 331 32.21 -4.50 37.95
CA ARG A 331 31.58 -4.83 39.24
C ARG A 331 30.05 -4.66 39.14
N ARG A 332 29.27 -5.30 40.03
CA ARG A 332 27.79 -5.13 40.07
C ARG A 332 27.36 -3.66 40.08
N SER A 333 28.07 -2.81 40.82
CA SER A 333 27.83 -1.36 40.85
C SER A 333 28.04 -0.66 39.49
N LYS A 334 28.99 -1.13 38.68
CA LYS A 334 29.24 -0.59 37.33
C LYS A 334 28.15 -0.98 36.34
N ILE A 335 27.53 -2.16 36.51
CA ILE A 335 26.35 -2.56 35.71
C ILE A 335 25.17 -1.63 36.01
N LEU A 336 24.94 -1.31 37.29
CA LEU A 336 23.89 -0.37 37.69
C LEU A 336 24.17 1.06 37.17
N GLN A 337 25.42 1.53 37.24
CA GLN A 337 25.82 2.82 36.65
C GLN A 337 25.60 2.84 35.13
N ALA A 338 25.92 1.74 34.43
CA ALA A 338 25.66 1.62 33.00
C ALA A 338 24.15 1.70 32.69
N GLY A 339 23.29 1.06 33.50
CA GLY A 339 21.84 1.17 33.38
C GLY A 339 21.29 2.58 33.57
N LEU A 340 21.87 3.33 34.52
CA LEU A 340 21.49 4.73 34.74
C LEU A 340 21.93 5.62 33.56
N SER A 341 23.12 5.43 33.01
CA SER A 341 23.53 6.13 31.79
C SER A 341 22.67 5.77 30.58
N VAL A 342 22.26 4.50 30.45
CA VAL A 342 21.33 4.06 29.39
C VAL A 342 19.97 4.74 29.54
N SER A 343 19.49 4.91 30.78
CA SER A 343 18.22 5.62 31.06
C SER A 343 18.26 7.07 30.54
N VAL A 344 19.39 7.76 30.74
CA VAL A 344 19.59 9.13 30.24
C VAL A 344 19.65 9.16 28.71
N VAL A 345 20.32 8.19 28.09
CA VAL A 345 20.34 8.10 26.61
C VAL A 345 18.95 7.80 26.06
N ASN A 346 18.22 6.85 26.66
CA ASN A 346 16.85 6.51 26.28
C ASN A 346 15.94 7.74 26.35
N LEU A 347 16.10 8.57 27.39
CA LEU A 347 15.38 9.83 27.53
C LEU A 347 15.66 10.77 26.35
N ILE A 348 16.93 10.98 26.00
CA ILE A 348 17.33 11.87 24.90
C ILE A 348 16.78 11.36 23.57
N VAL A 349 16.81 10.04 23.35
CA VAL A 349 16.28 9.40 22.14
C VAL A 349 14.77 9.60 22.04
N ILE A 350 14.03 9.33 23.12
CA ILE A 350 12.57 9.50 23.14
C ILE A 350 12.19 10.98 22.93
N LEU A 351 12.87 11.92 23.58
CA LEU A 351 12.66 13.36 23.35
C LEU A 351 12.96 13.77 21.90
N SER A 352 14.02 13.23 21.31
CA SER A 352 14.37 13.51 19.90
C SER A 352 13.28 13.00 18.96
N ILE A 353 12.75 11.81 19.21
CA ILE A 353 11.63 11.22 18.47
C ILE A 353 10.37 12.07 18.61
N LEU A 354 10.02 12.50 19.83
CA LEU A 354 8.85 13.35 20.07
C LEU A 354 8.95 14.68 19.32
N PHE A 355 10.13 15.32 19.31
CA PHE A 355 10.33 16.56 18.55
C PHE A 355 10.28 16.35 17.04
N LEU A 356 10.76 15.21 16.53
CA LEU A 356 10.65 14.88 15.10
C LEU A 356 9.20 14.68 14.66
N ARG A 357 8.35 14.12 15.53
CA ARG A 357 6.94 13.83 15.21
C ARG A 357 6.06 15.08 15.18
N ASN A 358 6.56 16.23 15.65
CA ASN A 358 5.88 17.53 15.68
C ASN A 358 4.41 17.47 16.17
N SER A 359 4.12 16.54 17.09
CA SER A 359 2.78 16.32 17.63
C SER A 359 2.59 17.11 18.93
N GLN A 360 1.40 17.65 19.14
CA GLN A 360 1.05 18.36 20.38
C GLN A 360 0.72 17.33 21.46
N TYR A 361 1.73 16.92 22.23
CA TYR A 361 1.53 16.00 23.36
C TYR A 361 1.08 16.74 24.61
N SER A 362 0.21 16.10 25.38
CA SER A 362 -0.19 16.58 26.71
C SER A 362 0.97 16.47 27.70
N GLY A 363 1.01 17.34 28.72
CA GLY A 363 2.03 17.28 29.78
C GLY A 363 2.07 15.94 30.54
N LEU A 364 0.95 15.22 30.58
CA LEU A 364 0.87 13.87 31.18
C LEU A 364 1.57 12.81 30.31
N GLU A 365 1.52 12.94 28.99
CA GLU A 365 2.17 12.00 28.06
C GLU A 365 3.69 12.14 28.14
N TYR A 366 4.20 13.38 28.19
CA TYR A 366 5.62 13.64 28.46
C TYR A 366 6.09 13.00 29.77
N GLY A 367 5.25 13.04 30.82
CA GLY A 367 5.53 12.39 32.10
C GLY A 367 5.65 10.86 31.96
N PHE A 368 4.74 10.25 31.19
CA PHE A 368 4.78 8.80 30.93
C PHE A 368 6.05 8.39 30.19
N TYR A 369 6.43 9.09 29.13
CA TYR A 369 7.67 8.81 28.39
C TYR A 369 8.93 8.95 29.24
N PHE A 370 8.96 9.96 30.11
CA PHE A 370 10.08 10.16 31.04
C PHE A 370 10.21 8.96 31.99
N ILE A 371 9.10 8.53 32.58
CA ILE A 371 9.07 7.37 33.48
C ILE A 371 9.45 6.10 32.71
N ALA A 372 8.90 5.89 31.52
CA ALA A 372 9.20 4.73 30.68
C ALA A 372 10.68 4.62 30.32
N ALA A 373 11.32 5.74 29.94
CA ALA A 373 12.75 5.81 29.63
C ALA A 373 13.65 5.43 30.81
N PHE A 374 13.29 5.91 32.01
CA PHE A 374 14.03 5.61 33.24
C PHE A 374 13.81 4.17 33.70
N VAL A 375 12.56 3.72 33.67
CA VAL A 375 12.19 2.36 34.06
C VAL A 375 12.86 1.35 33.13
N SER A 376 12.86 1.56 31.81
CA SER A 376 13.46 0.61 30.86
C SER A 376 14.96 0.42 31.12
N GLY A 377 15.71 1.49 31.37
CA GLY A 377 17.16 1.42 31.61
C GLY A 377 17.52 0.83 32.97
N ILE A 378 16.79 1.19 34.03
CA ILE A 378 17.00 0.63 35.37
C ILE A 378 16.60 -0.85 35.41
N VAL A 379 15.43 -1.19 34.87
CA VAL A 379 14.94 -2.58 34.79
C VAL A 379 15.90 -3.43 33.97
N SER A 380 16.45 -2.91 32.86
CA SER A 380 17.49 -3.61 32.09
C SER A 380 18.68 -3.99 32.98
N ALA A 381 19.20 -3.04 33.76
CA ALA A 381 20.36 -3.28 34.63
C ALA A 381 20.06 -4.29 35.74
N VAL A 382 18.89 -4.16 36.37
CA VAL A 382 18.44 -5.07 37.44
C VAL A 382 18.24 -6.48 36.90
N LEU A 383 17.59 -6.62 35.74
CA LEU A 383 17.41 -7.91 35.07
C LEU A 383 18.75 -8.51 34.66
N THR A 384 19.69 -7.72 34.13
CA THR A 384 21.05 -8.20 33.84
C THR A 384 21.73 -8.73 35.10
N ILE A 385 21.73 -7.99 36.20
CA ILE A 385 22.35 -8.43 37.47
C ILE A 385 21.67 -9.69 38.01
N GLY A 386 20.35 -9.77 37.91
CA GLY A 386 19.56 -10.91 38.38
C GLY A 386 19.77 -12.17 37.57
N LEU A 387 19.85 -12.06 36.24
CA LEU A 387 20.02 -13.18 35.31
C LEU A 387 21.47 -13.67 35.19
N LEU A 388 22.45 -12.77 35.38
CA LEU A 388 23.87 -13.09 35.27
C LEU A 388 24.30 -14.34 36.08
N PRO A 389 23.98 -14.49 37.38
CA PRO A 389 24.37 -15.67 38.15
C PRO A 389 23.75 -16.97 37.64
N PHE A 390 22.55 -16.93 37.05
CA PHE A 390 21.92 -18.13 36.48
C PHE A 390 22.68 -18.61 35.26
N PHE A 391 23.09 -17.70 34.37
CA PHE A 391 23.92 -18.07 33.23
C PHE A 391 25.34 -18.51 33.65
N GLU A 392 25.94 -17.85 34.64
CA GLU A 392 27.25 -18.26 35.17
C GLU A 392 27.23 -19.66 35.81
N ALA A 393 26.18 -19.97 36.58
CA ALA A 393 26.00 -21.27 37.21
C ALA A 393 25.64 -22.37 36.20
N GLY A 394 24.76 -22.08 35.23
CA GLY A 394 24.29 -23.02 34.22
C GLY A 394 25.37 -23.42 33.21
N PHE A 395 26.23 -22.48 32.80
CA PHE A 395 27.26 -22.72 31.77
C PHE A 395 28.67 -22.91 32.33
N GLY A 396 28.86 -22.70 33.64
CA GLY A 396 30.15 -22.84 34.31
C GLY A 396 31.20 -21.85 33.78
N ILE A 397 30.77 -20.69 33.28
CA ILE A 397 31.66 -19.65 32.77
C ILE A 397 32.11 -18.78 33.94
N LEU A 398 33.43 -18.62 34.08
CA LEU A 398 34.04 -17.69 35.01
C LEU A 398 34.02 -16.29 34.40
N SER A 399 32.90 -15.57 34.61
CA SER A 399 32.80 -14.15 34.31
C SER A 399 33.83 -13.35 35.12
N THR A 400 34.31 -12.23 34.56
CA THR A 400 35.20 -11.29 35.27
C THR A 400 34.61 -10.83 36.61
N LEU A 401 33.28 -10.77 36.71
CA LEU A 401 32.60 -10.43 37.96
C LEU A 401 32.85 -11.48 39.06
N ARG A 402 32.66 -12.77 38.74
CA ARG A 402 32.89 -13.87 39.69
C ARG A 402 34.36 -14.01 40.07
N LEU A 403 35.26 -13.70 39.16
CA LEU A 403 36.70 -13.58 39.42
C LEU A 403 36.99 -12.51 40.48
N ILE A 404 36.42 -11.31 40.34
CA ILE A 404 36.59 -10.23 41.32
C ILE A 404 35.99 -10.64 42.68
N GLU A 405 34.84 -11.32 42.69
CA GLU A 405 34.22 -11.82 43.92
C GLU A 405 35.10 -12.87 44.63
N LEU A 406 35.74 -13.76 43.88
CA LEU A 406 36.68 -14.77 44.40
C LEU A 406 38.04 -14.17 44.84
N SER A 407 38.42 -13.02 44.29
CA SER A 407 39.62 -12.26 44.68
C SER A 407 39.44 -11.50 45.99
N ASN A 408 38.21 -11.40 46.51
CA ASN A 408 37.96 -10.71 47.77
C ASN A 408 38.68 -11.42 48.95
N PRO A 409 39.62 -10.77 49.64
CA PRO A 409 40.42 -11.36 50.71
C PRO A 409 39.59 -11.82 51.94
N ASN A 410 38.32 -11.43 52.03
CA ASN A 410 37.40 -11.85 53.10
C ASN A 410 36.83 -13.27 52.94
N HIS A 411 37.22 -14.03 51.92
CA HIS A 411 36.76 -15.42 51.78
C HIS A 411 37.29 -16.29 52.95
N PRO A 412 36.47 -17.15 53.57
CA PRO A 412 36.84 -17.93 54.76
C PRO A 412 38.10 -18.80 54.56
N LEU A 413 38.37 -19.23 53.32
CA LEU A 413 39.59 -19.97 52.96
C LEU A 413 40.85 -19.08 53.01
N LEU A 414 40.78 -17.84 52.54
CA LEU A 414 41.90 -16.88 52.56
C LEU A 414 42.21 -16.42 53.99
N ARG A 415 41.15 -16.15 54.77
CA ARG A 415 41.28 -15.80 56.19
C ARG A 415 41.94 -16.91 57.00
N LYS A 416 41.62 -18.18 56.71
CA LYS A 416 42.24 -19.35 57.34
C LYS A 416 43.74 -19.47 57.03
N ILE A 417 44.16 -19.17 55.79
CA ILE A 417 45.58 -19.16 55.39
C ILE A 417 46.33 -18.01 56.07
N LEU A 418 45.73 -16.83 56.16
CA LEU A 418 46.23 -15.67 56.90
C LEU A 418 46.47 -15.98 58.39
N THR A 419 45.57 -16.73 59.03
CA THR A 419 45.66 -17.08 60.45
C THR A 419 46.58 -18.26 60.74
N GLU A 420 46.64 -19.26 59.86
CA GLU A 420 47.41 -20.50 60.09
C GLU A 420 48.86 -20.43 59.58
N ALA A 421 49.17 -19.57 58.60
CA ALA A 421 50.53 -19.43 58.06
C ALA A 421 50.76 -18.06 57.38
N PRO A 422 51.13 -17.01 58.15
CA PRO A 422 51.30 -15.66 57.62
C PRO A 422 52.42 -15.57 56.57
N GLY A 423 53.53 -16.29 56.72
CA GLY A 423 54.65 -16.27 55.78
C GLY A 423 54.31 -16.80 54.38
N THR A 424 53.54 -17.89 54.31
CA THR A 424 53.09 -18.46 53.02
C THR A 424 52.08 -17.53 52.34
N TYR A 425 51.20 -16.87 53.11
CA TYR A 425 50.27 -15.88 52.56
C TYR A 425 51.02 -14.72 51.89
N HIS A 426 52.02 -14.14 52.55
CA HIS A 426 52.82 -13.05 51.98
C HIS A 426 53.54 -13.47 50.70
N HIS A 427 54.12 -14.67 50.67
CA HIS A 427 54.76 -15.19 49.46
C HIS A 427 53.74 -15.39 48.32
N SER A 428 52.57 -15.97 48.60
CA SER A 428 51.54 -16.19 47.58
C SER A 428 50.95 -14.89 47.03
N VAL A 429 50.76 -13.87 47.87
CA VAL A 429 50.31 -12.55 47.43
C VAL A 429 51.39 -11.85 46.59
N MET A 430 52.65 -11.97 46.97
CA MET A 430 53.76 -11.42 46.19
C MET A 430 53.88 -12.09 44.80
N VAL A 431 53.76 -13.43 44.74
CA VAL A 431 53.75 -14.18 43.47
C VAL A 431 52.51 -13.88 42.64
N ALA A 432 51.35 -13.68 43.28
CA ALA A 432 50.11 -13.31 42.60
C ALA A 432 50.21 -11.94 41.94
N ASN A 433 50.73 -10.93 42.66
CA ASN A 433 50.93 -9.59 42.10
C ASN A 433 51.94 -9.60 40.94
N LEU A 434 53.03 -10.39 41.06
CA LEU A 434 54.01 -10.52 40.00
C LEU A 434 53.42 -11.21 38.75
N SER A 435 52.59 -12.24 38.96
CA SER A 435 51.93 -12.98 37.90
C SER A 435 50.83 -12.16 37.23
N GLU A 436 50.09 -11.36 37.99
CA GLU A 436 49.09 -10.41 37.48
C GLU A 436 49.76 -9.35 36.60
N ALA A 437 50.82 -8.70 37.09
CA ALA A 437 51.57 -7.70 36.33
C ALA A 437 52.21 -8.29 35.06
N ALA A 438 52.77 -9.50 35.13
CA ALA A 438 53.35 -10.18 33.97
C ALA A 438 52.29 -10.55 32.92
N CYS A 439 51.11 -11.01 33.35
CA CYS A 439 50.01 -11.32 32.45
C CYS A 439 49.37 -10.07 31.85
N GLU A 440 49.22 -8.99 32.61
CA GLU A 440 48.73 -7.69 32.10
C GLU A 440 49.66 -7.12 31.02
N ALA A 441 50.98 -7.23 31.20
CA ALA A 441 51.97 -6.78 30.21
C ALA A 441 51.87 -7.53 28.86
N ILE A 442 51.40 -8.78 28.88
CA ILE A 442 51.21 -9.64 27.69
C ILE A 442 49.76 -9.53 27.16
N GLY A 443 48.88 -8.77 27.82
CA GLY A 443 47.46 -8.63 27.47
C GLY A 443 46.59 -9.84 27.86
N ALA A 444 47.13 -10.76 28.67
CA ALA A 444 46.40 -11.87 29.26
C ALA A 444 45.62 -11.42 30.51
N ASN A 445 44.70 -12.26 31.02
CA ASN A 445 43.89 -11.90 32.18
C ASN A 445 44.69 -12.08 33.48
N GLY A 446 45.28 -10.98 33.96
CA GLY A 446 46.12 -10.95 35.16
C GLY A 446 45.39 -11.37 36.44
N LEU A 447 44.12 -11.02 36.59
CA LEU A 447 43.33 -11.34 37.77
C LEU A 447 43.08 -12.85 37.93
N LEU A 448 42.95 -13.59 36.81
CA LEU A 448 42.89 -15.06 36.83
C LEU A 448 44.23 -15.67 37.26
N ALA A 449 45.35 -15.14 36.76
CA ALA A 449 46.69 -15.62 37.07
C ALA A 449 47.04 -15.39 38.54
N GLY A 450 46.69 -14.22 39.08
CA GLY A 450 46.86 -13.90 40.50
C GLY A 450 46.05 -14.84 41.41
N LEU A 451 44.79 -15.09 41.08
CA LEU A 451 43.95 -16.07 41.80
C LEU A 451 44.50 -17.50 41.72
N GLY A 452 45.01 -17.90 40.57
CA GLY A 452 45.67 -19.19 40.37
C GLY A 452 46.89 -19.36 41.28
N ALA A 453 47.73 -18.33 41.40
CA ALA A 453 48.91 -18.34 42.27
C ALA A 453 48.55 -18.47 43.76
N ILE A 454 47.51 -17.74 44.21
CA ILE A 454 47.01 -17.84 45.59
C ILE A 454 46.46 -19.24 45.88
N THR A 455 45.63 -19.76 44.97
CA THR A 455 44.96 -21.06 45.17
C THR A 455 45.91 -22.25 45.07
N MET A 456 46.92 -22.22 44.19
CA MET A 456 47.95 -23.26 44.09
C MET A 456 48.69 -23.52 45.41
N THR A 457 48.93 -22.47 46.20
CA THR A 457 49.60 -22.64 47.50
C THR A 457 48.70 -23.21 48.59
N SER A 458 47.38 -23.03 48.47
CA SER A 458 46.42 -23.70 49.36
C SER A 458 46.33 -25.20 49.09
N GLU A 459 46.52 -25.63 47.84
CA GLU A 459 46.40 -27.03 47.41
C GLU A 459 47.58 -27.89 47.86
N ARG A 460 48.80 -27.33 47.95
CA ARG A 460 49.99 -28.04 48.48
C ARG A 460 49.81 -28.54 49.92
N ARG A 461 48.88 -27.98 50.69
CA ARG A 461 48.59 -28.41 52.08
C ARG A 461 47.41 -29.37 52.22
N ASN A 462 46.52 -29.47 51.23
CA ASN A 462 45.22 -30.16 51.38
C ASN A 462 45.15 -31.50 50.60
N VAL A 463 46.21 -32.32 50.67
CA VAL A 463 46.36 -33.60 49.96
C VAL A 463 45.48 -34.72 50.56
N ARG A 464 44.22 -34.46 50.92
CA ARG A 464 43.31 -35.51 51.44
C ARG A 464 41.91 -35.58 50.83
N ASN A 465 41.46 -34.61 50.03
CA ASN A 465 40.13 -34.65 49.39
C ASN A 465 40.22 -34.75 47.86
N SER A 466 39.91 -35.94 47.32
CA SER A 466 39.98 -36.25 45.88
C SER A 466 39.03 -35.43 44.99
N LEU A 467 37.96 -34.85 45.57
CA LEU A 467 36.96 -34.04 44.86
C LEU A 467 37.44 -32.63 44.47
N LEU A 468 38.41 -32.05 45.18
CA LEU A 468 39.01 -30.76 44.81
C LEU A 468 40.01 -30.90 43.66
N LYS A 469 40.70 -32.05 43.58
CA LYS A 469 41.67 -32.37 42.52
C LYS A 469 41.01 -32.28 41.13
N THR A 470 39.79 -32.78 40.98
CA THR A 470 39.07 -32.79 39.69
C THR A 470 38.60 -31.39 39.27
N ARG A 471 38.21 -30.54 40.22
CA ARG A 471 37.77 -29.15 39.94
C ARG A 471 38.92 -28.17 39.72
N LEU A 472 40.08 -28.35 40.37
CA LEU A 472 41.26 -27.49 40.15
C LEU A 472 42.14 -27.93 38.98
N THR A 473 42.24 -29.22 38.68
CA THR A 473 42.90 -29.68 37.43
C THR A 473 42.17 -29.12 36.20
N TRP A 474 40.86 -28.85 36.32
CA TRP A 474 40.06 -28.15 35.31
C TRP A 474 40.44 -26.67 35.17
N ILE A 475 40.73 -25.97 36.28
CA ILE A 475 41.22 -24.58 36.31
C ILE A 475 42.64 -24.49 35.70
N ILE A 476 43.51 -25.45 36.00
CA ILE A 476 44.88 -25.50 35.45
C ILE A 476 44.86 -25.86 33.95
N ARG A 477 43.96 -26.75 33.49
CA ARG A 477 43.74 -27.01 32.06
C ARG A 477 43.17 -25.78 31.33
N THR A 478 42.39 -24.92 32.00
CA THR A 478 41.89 -23.67 31.40
C THR A 478 42.97 -22.57 31.34
N ILE A 479 43.97 -22.59 32.21
CA ILE A 479 45.15 -21.69 32.14
C ILE A 479 46.01 -22.00 30.91
N ASN A 480 46.16 -23.27 30.52
CA ASN A 480 46.95 -23.68 29.35
C ASN A 480 46.26 -23.40 27.99
N CYS A 481 45.09 -22.75 28.00
CA CYS A 481 44.22 -22.56 26.84
C CYS A 481 43.83 -21.08 26.60
N ARG A 482 44.56 -20.15 27.22
CA ARG A 482 44.56 -18.72 26.86
C ARG A 482 45.89 -18.39 26.17
N ARG A 483 45.95 -18.71 24.89
CA ARG A 483 46.62 -17.87 23.90
C ARG A 483 45.53 -17.29 23.01
#